data_AF-F6ZH48-F1
#
_entry.id   AF-F6ZH48-F1
#
_cell.length_a   1.000
_cell.length_b   1.000
_cell.length_c   1.000
_cell.angle_alpha   90.00
_cell.angle_beta   90.00
_cell.angle_gamma   90.00
#
_symmetry.space_group_name_H-M   'P 1'
#
loop_
_entity.id
_entity.type
_entity.pdbx_description
1 polymer ?
#
loop_
_entity_poly.entity_id
_entity_poly.type
_entity_poly.pdbx_seq_one_letter_code
_entity_poly.pdbx_strand_id
1 'polypeptide(L)'
;LYCSFKLQSCRTWRYNQAEFLGTIAAVLFCLLAVQTGLSGLPPVNRLLRLYRNACLLIAAVLHYMHDLVHPVLINLSAQVNISMKRHVRPLLVAFILLILPVCFSIWLVKTKPISTWLIAVTAFSIELIVKVLSTLLLYSLFAADARMNHKPWPHLDDWVFYVQATGHTVEFICGCVMFVNGAYVLIFESGSALRAFMMSMHAYVNIYKSAREGLKTLYNRKTVNARIAKLALPDEECLLNHGDDVCSICYQSFTDVRITNCDHLFHSTCLRKWLYIQDTCPMCH
;
A
#
# COMPACT_ATOMS: atom_id res chain seq x y z
N LEU A 1 -33.41 -5.56 15.19
CA LEU A 1 -32.79 -4.34 15.77
C LEU A 1 -31.28 -4.25 15.50
N TYR A 2 -30.47 -5.27 15.84
CA TYR A 2 -29.00 -5.29 15.60
C TYR A 2 -28.58 -5.08 14.13
N CYS A 3 -29.31 -5.67 13.18
CA CYS A 3 -29.05 -5.51 11.74
C CYS A 3 -29.37 -4.08 11.23
N SER A 4 -30.40 -3.43 11.79
CA SER A 4 -30.77 -2.04 11.45
C SER A 4 -29.73 -1.04 11.97
N PHE A 5 -29.21 -1.26 13.18
CA PHE A 5 -28.16 -0.41 13.77
C PHE A 5 -26.84 -0.51 12.98
N LYS A 6 -26.49 -1.70 12.50
CA LYS A 6 -25.30 -1.94 11.66
C LYS A 6 -25.45 -1.32 10.26
N LEU A 7 -26.68 -1.32 9.71
CA LEU A 7 -26.99 -0.65 8.44
C LEU A 7 -26.99 0.88 8.57
N GLN A 8 -27.51 1.42 9.68
CA GLN A 8 -27.48 2.85 9.99
C GLN A 8 -26.04 3.33 10.14
N SER A 9 -25.23 2.65 10.97
CA SER A 9 -23.81 2.96 11.17
C SER A 9 -23.00 2.88 9.87
N CYS A 10 -23.26 1.89 9.02
CA CYS A 10 -22.62 1.76 7.71
C CYS A 10 -23.04 2.88 6.72
N ARG A 11 -24.30 3.33 6.80
CA ARG A 11 -24.81 4.43 5.97
C ARG A 11 -24.22 5.78 6.40
N THR A 12 -24.11 6.03 7.70
CA THR A 12 -23.46 7.23 8.25
C THR A 12 -21.96 7.25 7.93
N TRP A 13 -21.28 6.10 8.03
CA TRP A 13 -19.86 5.98 7.69
C TRP A 13 -19.59 6.27 6.20
N ARG A 14 -20.44 5.74 5.30
CA ARG A 14 -20.35 6.04 3.86
C ARG A 14 -20.62 7.50 3.53
N TYR A 15 -21.57 8.12 4.23
CA TYR A 15 -21.89 9.54 4.07
C TYR A 15 -20.69 10.41 4.45
N ASN A 16 -20.10 10.17 5.62
CA ASN A 16 -18.92 10.91 6.09
C ASN A 16 -17.72 10.77 5.13
N GLN A 17 -17.51 9.59 4.53
CA GLN A 17 -16.45 9.40 3.54
C GLN A 17 -16.68 10.16 2.23
N ALA A 18 -17.94 10.24 1.78
CA ALA A 18 -18.29 10.99 0.58
C ALA A 18 -18.14 12.50 0.78
N GLU A 19 -18.56 13.03 1.94
CA GLU A 19 -18.33 14.43 2.31
C GLU A 19 -16.84 14.75 2.38
N PHE A 20 -16.07 13.92 3.09
CA PHE A 20 -14.62 14.10 3.22
C PHE A 20 -13.90 14.09 1.87
N LEU A 21 -14.26 13.17 0.96
CA LEU A 21 -13.75 13.15 -0.40
C LEU A 21 -14.10 14.44 -1.16
N GLY A 22 -15.35 14.90 -1.06
CA GLY A 22 -15.79 16.14 -1.70
C GLY A 22 -14.98 17.35 -1.23
N THR A 23 -14.73 17.44 0.09
CA THR A 23 -13.89 18.49 0.67
C THR A 23 -12.45 18.42 0.16
N ILE A 24 -11.83 17.23 0.17
CA ILE A 24 -10.45 17.06 -0.33
C ILE A 24 -10.36 17.44 -1.81
N ALA A 25 -11.29 16.97 -2.63
CA ALA A 25 -11.28 17.25 -4.06
C ALA A 25 -11.42 18.77 -4.34
N ALA A 26 -12.27 19.47 -3.59
CA ALA A 26 -12.43 20.91 -3.70
C ALA A 26 -11.15 21.66 -3.30
N VAL A 27 -10.52 21.28 -2.18
CA VAL A 27 -9.25 21.88 -1.72
C VAL A 27 -8.14 21.65 -2.74
N LEU A 28 -7.97 20.41 -3.24
CA LEU A 28 -6.98 20.08 -4.26
C LEU A 28 -7.20 20.86 -5.55
N PHE A 29 -8.46 21.00 -5.98
CA PHE A 29 -8.81 21.81 -7.15
C PHE A 29 -8.39 23.28 -6.97
N CYS A 30 -8.74 23.88 -5.82
CA CYS A 30 -8.37 25.25 -5.50
C CYS A 30 -6.85 25.44 -5.46
N LEU A 31 -6.11 24.50 -4.85
CA LEU A 31 -4.66 24.52 -4.80
C LEU A 31 -4.05 24.46 -6.21
N LEU A 32 -4.52 23.55 -7.06
CA LEU A 32 -4.07 23.44 -8.45
C LEU A 32 -4.41 24.71 -9.26
N ALA A 33 -5.60 25.27 -9.08
CA ALA A 33 -6.02 26.49 -9.76
C ALA A 33 -5.12 27.69 -9.40
N VAL A 34 -4.81 27.87 -8.11
CA VAL A 34 -3.91 28.93 -7.63
C VAL A 34 -2.49 28.70 -8.11
N GLN A 35 -1.96 27.48 -7.97
CA GLN A 35 -0.58 27.14 -8.38
C GLN A 35 -0.32 27.30 -9.88
N THR A 36 -1.36 27.17 -10.70
CA THR A 36 -1.29 27.31 -12.17
C THR A 36 -1.66 28.70 -12.67
N GLY A 37 -2.04 29.62 -11.78
CA GLY A 37 -2.46 30.97 -12.14
C GLY A 37 -3.74 31.01 -12.97
N LEU A 38 -4.67 30.08 -12.74
CA LEU A 38 -5.82 29.84 -13.62
C LEU A 38 -6.68 31.09 -13.89
N SER A 39 -6.89 31.94 -12.87
CA SER A 39 -7.70 33.15 -12.95
C SER A 39 -7.08 34.25 -13.83
N GLY A 40 -5.75 34.28 -13.94
CA GLY A 40 -5.01 35.27 -14.73
C GLY A 40 -4.86 34.95 -16.21
N LEU A 41 -5.30 33.76 -16.66
CA LEU A 41 -5.09 33.31 -18.03
C LEU A 41 -6.19 33.80 -18.99
N PRO A 42 -5.87 34.09 -20.27
CA PRO A 42 -6.87 34.37 -21.30
C PRO A 42 -7.79 33.14 -21.52
N PRO A 43 -9.02 33.34 -22.04
CA PRO A 43 -10.09 32.34 -22.00
C PRO A 43 -9.72 30.99 -22.65
N VAL A 44 -9.03 31.00 -23.80
CA VAL A 44 -8.61 29.78 -24.50
C VAL A 44 -7.60 28.96 -23.67
N ASN A 45 -6.59 29.63 -23.12
CA ASN A 45 -5.56 28.98 -22.29
C ASN A 45 -6.11 28.52 -20.93
N ARG A 46 -7.11 29.24 -20.41
CA ARG A 46 -7.80 28.90 -19.17
C ARG A 46 -8.53 27.56 -19.29
N LEU A 47 -9.23 27.31 -20.40
CA LEU A 47 -9.92 26.04 -20.65
C LEU A 47 -8.92 24.86 -20.72
N LEU A 48 -7.79 25.04 -21.41
CA LEU A 48 -6.75 24.01 -21.50
C LEU A 48 -6.13 23.70 -20.12
N ARG A 49 -5.85 24.72 -19.31
CA ARG A 49 -5.31 24.54 -17.95
C ARG A 49 -6.33 23.88 -17.03
N LEU A 50 -7.60 24.26 -17.14
CA LEU A 50 -8.70 23.65 -16.39
C LEU A 50 -8.82 22.16 -16.71
N TYR A 51 -8.78 21.78 -17.99
CA TYR A 51 -8.75 20.39 -18.42
C TYR A 51 -7.58 19.61 -17.79
N ARG A 52 -6.36 20.17 -17.85
CA ARG A 52 -5.17 19.55 -17.26
C ARG A 52 -5.30 19.33 -15.75
N ASN A 53 -5.81 20.33 -15.03
CA ASN A 53 -6.04 20.25 -13.59
C ASN A 53 -7.14 19.23 -13.26
N ALA A 54 -8.21 19.17 -14.06
CA ALA A 54 -9.28 18.19 -13.88
C ALA A 54 -8.77 16.75 -14.03
N CYS A 55 -7.88 16.49 -15.00
CA CYS A 55 -7.26 15.17 -15.17
C CYS A 55 -6.43 14.75 -13.95
N LEU A 56 -5.62 15.66 -13.39
CA LEU A 56 -4.84 15.41 -12.18
C LEU A 56 -5.73 15.20 -10.96
N LEU A 57 -6.82 15.97 -10.86
CA LEU A 57 -7.81 15.81 -9.80
C LEU A 57 -8.50 14.45 -9.87
N ILE A 58 -8.90 14.01 -11.06
CA ILE A 58 -9.49 12.67 -11.27
C ILE A 58 -8.49 11.60 -10.83
N ALA A 59 -7.22 11.70 -11.22
CA ALA A 59 -6.19 10.76 -10.77
C ALA A 59 -6.07 10.72 -9.24
N ALA A 60 -6.06 11.88 -8.56
CA ALA A 60 -6.01 11.96 -7.11
C ALA A 60 -7.25 11.33 -6.42
N VAL A 61 -8.44 11.54 -6.99
CA VAL A 61 -9.67 10.91 -6.49
C VAL A 61 -9.61 9.39 -6.64
N LEU A 62 -9.04 8.87 -7.73
CA LEU A 62 -8.89 7.43 -7.94
C LEU A 62 -7.90 6.80 -6.94
N HIS A 63 -6.81 7.50 -6.61
CA HIS A 63 -5.90 7.12 -5.52
C HIS A 63 -6.63 7.00 -4.18
N TYR A 64 -7.40 8.03 -3.81
CA TYR A 64 -8.20 7.99 -2.59
C TYR A 64 -9.21 6.83 -2.60
N MET A 65 -9.85 6.55 -3.74
CA MET A 65 -10.77 5.41 -3.86
C MET A 65 -10.06 4.06 -3.64
N HIS A 66 -8.82 3.93 -4.11
CA HIS A 66 -8.00 2.75 -3.80
C HIS A 66 -7.71 2.64 -2.30
N ASP A 67 -7.33 3.73 -1.64
CA ASP A 67 -7.05 3.74 -0.19
C ASP A 67 -8.27 3.32 0.65
N LEU A 68 -9.49 3.59 0.17
CA LEU A 68 -10.73 3.13 0.81
C LEU A 68 -11.00 1.64 0.59
N VAL A 69 -10.72 1.14 -0.62
CA VAL A 69 -11.05 -0.24 -1.02
C VAL A 69 -9.98 -1.24 -0.56
N HIS A 70 -8.72 -0.83 -0.47
CA HIS A 70 -7.59 -1.65 -0.05
C HIS A 70 -7.84 -2.39 1.28
N PRO A 71 -8.09 -1.72 2.42
CA PRO A 71 -8.28 -2.40 3.70
C PRO A 71 -9.54 -3.29 3.72
N VAL A 72 -10.57 -2.91 2.95
CA VAL A 72 -11.79 -3.71 2.79
C VAL A 72 -11.46 -5.03 2.10
N LEU A 73 -10.73 -5.01 0.99
CA LEU A 73 -10.32 -6.22 0.26
C LEU A 73 -9.45 -7.13 1.13
N ILE A 74 -8.42 -6.60 1.79
CA ILE A 74 -7.51 -7.40 2.62
C ILE A 74 -8.25 -8.08 3.79
N ASN A 75 -9.18 -7.37 4.45
CA ASN A 75 -9.99 -7.95 5.51
C ASN A 75 -10.94 -9.05 4.99
N LEU A 76 -11.58 -8.81 3.84
CA LEU A 76 -12.46 -9.81 3.21
C LEU A 76 -11.68 -11.05 2.77
N SER A 77 -10.43 -10.93 2.30
CA SER A 77 -9.66 -12.09 1.86
C SER A 77 -9.35 -13.10 2.97
N ALA A 78 -9.24 -12.65 4.23
CA ALA A 78 -8.97 -13.52 5.37
C ALA A 78 -10.22 -14.28 5.88
N GLN A 79 -11.41 -14.02 5.31
CA GLN A 79 -12.68 -14.55 5.82
C GLN A 79 -13.16 -15.76 5.00
N VAL A 80 -13.17 -16.96 5.61
CA VAL A 80 -13.47 -18.24 4.93
C VAL A 80 -14.98 -18.50 4.75
N ASN A 81 -15.81 -18.10 5.73
CA ASN A 81 -17.23 -18.46 5.79
C ASN A 81 -18.17 -17.42 5.17
N ILE A 82 -17.68 -16.60 4.22
CA ILE A 82 -18.46 -15.53 3.62
C ILE A 82 -18.88 -15.88 2.20
N SER A 83 -20.14 -15.58 1.89
CA SER A 83 -20.68 -15.73 0.53
C SER A 83 -19.85 -14.94 -0.48
N MET A 84 -19.47 -15.59 -1.59
CA MET A 84 -18.74 -14.99 -2.72
C MET A 84 -19.38 -13.70 -3.22
N LYS A 85 -20.71 -13.54 -3.07
CA LYS A 85 -21.43 -12.31 -3.44
C LYS A 85 -20.92 -11.05 -2.73
N ARG A 86 -20.38 -11.18 -1.51
CA ARG A 86 -19.82 -10.03 -0.76
C ARG A 86 -18.46 -9.57 -1.31
N HIS A 87 -17.73 -10.46 -1.99
CA HIS A 87 -16.44 -10.14 -2.62
C HIS A 87 -16.61 -9.41 -3.96
N VAL A 88 -17.75 -9.61 -4.65
CA VAL A 88 -17.99 -9.06 -5.99
C VAL A 88 -17.89 -7.53 -6.04
N ARG A 89 -18.52 -6.81 -5.09
CA ARG A 89 -18.56 -5.34 -5.16
C ARG A 89 -17.18 -4.69 -4.98
N PRO A 90 -16.39 -5.02 -3.93
CA PRO A 90 -15.06 -4.43 -3.78
C PRO A 90 -14.09 -4.82 -4.90
N LEU A 91 -14.16 -6.09 -5.38
CA LEU A 91 -13.35 -6.53 -6.52
C LEU A 91 -13.71 -5.77 -7.80
N LEU A 92 -15.00 -5.56 -8.07
CA LEU A 92 -15.43 -4.78 -9.22
C LEU A 92 -14.85 -3.35 -9.19
N VAL A 93 -14.88 -2.69 -8.03
CA VAL A 93 -14.27 -1.36 -7.87
C VAL A 93 -12.76 -1.42 -8.13
N ALA A 94 -12.05 -2.41 -7.60
CA ALA A 94 -10.62 -2.57 -7.87
C ALA A 94 -10.31 -2.81 -9.36
N PHE A 95 -11.10 -3.62 -10.07
CA PHE A 95 -10.93 -3.81 -11.52
C PHE A 95 -11.19 -2.51 -12.31
N ILE A 96 -12.17 -1.71 -11.91
CA ILE A 96 -12.41 -0.38 -12.51
C ILE A 96 -11.21 0.54 -12.25
N LEU A 97 -10.69 0.56 -11.02
CA LEU A 97 -9.50 1.32 -10.65
C LEU A 97 -8.22 0.85 -11.36
N LEU A 98 -8.21 -0.35 -11.90
CA LEU A 98 -7.11 -0.85 -12.75
C LEU A 98 -7.29 -0.41 -14.21
N ILE A 99 -8.47 -0.65 -14.79
CA ILE A 99 -8.71 -0.45 -16.22
C ILE A 99 -8.77 1.04 -16.57
N LEU A 100 -9.43 1.85 -15.76
CA LEU A 100 -9.68 3.25 -16.08
C LEU A 100 -8.37 4.06 -16.21
N PRO A 101 -7.40 4.02 -15.27
CA PRO A 101 -6.14 4.73 -15.41
C PRO A 101 -5.28 4.22 -16.58
N VAL A 102 -5.32 2.92 -16.88
CA VAL A 102 -4.59 2.33 -18.03
C VAL A 102 -5.13 2.90 -19.34
N CYS A 103 -6.44 2.79 -19.58
CA CYS A 103 -7.07 3.30 -20.79
C CYS A 103 -6.85 4.81 -20.94
N PHE A 104 -7.01 5.55 -19.84
CA PHE A 104 -6.83 7.00 -19.80
C PHE A 104 -5.37 7.40 -20.13
N SER A 105 -4.39 6.72 -19.55
CA SER A 105 -2.97 7.00 -19.81
C SER A 105 -2.57 6.69 -21.25
N ILE A 106 -3.02 5.56 -21.80
CA ILE A 106 -2.75 5.20 -23.21
C ILE A 106 -3.35 6.24 -24.15
N TRP A 107 -4.58 6.67 -23.89
CA TRP A 107 -5.24 7.71 -24.69
C TRP A 107 -4.49 9.04 -24.62
N LEU A 108 -4.06 9.46 -23.43
CA LEU A 108 -3.30 10.70 -23.25
C LEU A 108 -1.95 10.69 -23.98
N VAL A 109 -1.18 9.61 -23.84
CA VAL A 109 0.15 9.50 -24.46
C VAL A 109 0.05 9.48 -25.98
N LYS A 110 -1.01 8.90 -26.56
CA LYS A 110 -1.21 8.88 -28.02
C LYS A 110 -1.71 10.21 -28.59
N THR A 111 -2.44 11.00 -27.82
CA THR A 111 -3.14 12.19 -28.33
C THR A 111 -2.46 13.51 -27.97
N LYS A 112 -1.57 13.52 -26.97
CA LYS A 112 -0.96 14.75 -26.45
C LYS A 112 0.57 14.71 -26.62
N PRO A 113 1.19 15.86 -26.95
CA PRO A 113 2.65 15.94 -26.98
C PRO A 113 3.23 15.77 -25.57
N ILE A 114 4.49 15.33 -25.52
CA ILE A 114 5.23 15.19 -24.27
C ILE A 114 5.34 16.56 -23.59
N SER A 115 4.93 16.61 -22.33
CA SER A 115 4.94 17.81 -21.49
C SER A 115 5.11 17.42 -20.03
N THR A 116 5.54 18.36 -19.19
CA THR A 116 5.70 18.18 -17.73
C THR A 116 4.39 17.73 -17.05
N TRP A 117 3.25 18.20 -17.56
CA TRP A 117 1.92 17.73 -17.14
C TRP A 117 1.65 16.26 -17.54
N LEU A 118 1.98 15.86 -18.77
CA LEU A 118 1.76 14.50 -19.23
C LEU A 118 2.62 13.50 -18.44
N ILE A 119 3.86 13.88 -18.13
CA ILE A 119 4.75 13.10 -17.26
C ILE A 119 4.14 12.95 -15.86
N ALA A 120 3.59 14.03 -15.30
CA ALA A 120 2.98 13.99 -13.98
C ALA A 120 1.76 13.06 -13.89
N VAL A 121 0.81 13.20 -14.82
CA VAL A 121 -0.42 12.38 -14.82
C VAL A 121 -0.14 10.91 -15.13
N THR A 122 0.85 10.62 -15.98
CA THR A 122 1.27 9.24 -16.26
C THR A 122 1.99 8.60 -15.07
N ALA A 123 2.86 9.34 -14.38
CA ALA A 123 3.51 8.85 -13.16
C ALA A 123 2.48 8.52 -12.06
N PHE A 124 1.51 9.40 -11.80
CA PHE A 124 0.42 9.12 -10.85
C PHE A 124 -0.43 7.92 -11.27
N SER A 125 -0.66 7.74 -12.57
CA SER A 125 -1.45 6.60 -13.07
C SER A 125 -0.69 5.28 -12.91
N ILE A 126 0.61 5.25 -13.20
CA ILE A 126 1.48 4.07 -12.98
C ILE A 126 1.50 3.69 -11.50
N GLU A 127 1.67 4.68 -10.61
CA GLU A 127 1.64 4.48 -9.17
C GLU A 127 0.32 3.82 -8.72
N LEU A 128 -0.82 4.34 -9.18
CA LEU A 128 -2.14 3.78 -8.88
C LEU A 128 -2.28 2.35 -9.41
N ILE A 129 -1.88 2.10 -10.66
CA ILE A 129 -1.96 0.77 -11.28
C ILE A 129 -1.19 -0.25 -10.44
N VAL A 130 0.03 0.07 -10.03
CA VAL A 130 0.85 -0.83 -9.19
C VAL A 130 0.25 -1.00 -7.80
N LYS A 131 -0.29 0.06 -7.19
CA LYS A 131 -1.02 -0.02 -5.91
C LYS A 131 -2.23 -0.97 -6.01
N VAL A 132 -3.03 -0.87 -7.08
CA VAL A 132 -4.19 -1.75 -7.32
C VAL A 132 -3.76 -3.20 -7.56
N LEU A 133 -2.75 -3.42 -8.41
CA LEU A 133 -2.21 -4.75 -8.68
C LEU A 133 -1.67 -5.41 -7.41
N SER A 134 -0.93 -4.66 -6.58
CA SER A 134 -0.41 -5.15 -5.30
C SER A 134 -1.55 -5.58 -4.37
N THR A 135 -2.62 -4.77 -4.25
CA THR A 135 -3.81 -5.15 -3.48
C THR A 135 -4.48 -6.41 -4.00
N LEU A 136 -4.65 -6.54 -5.33
CA LEU A 136 -5.28 -7.72 -5.94
C LEU A 136 -4.44 -8.99 -5.77
N LEU A 137 -3.11 -8.87 -5.84
CA LEU A 137 -2.19 -9.98 -5.57
C LEU A 137 -2.26 -10.42 -4.10
N LEU A 138 -2.19 -9.46 -3.16
CA LEU A 138 -2.32 -9.76 -1.73
C LEU A 138 -3.69 -10.38 -1.40
N TYR A 139 -4.76 -9.82 -1.96
CA TYR A 139 -6.11 -10.39 -1.83
C TYR A 139 -6.14 -11.84 -2.32
N SER A 140 -5.53 -12.14 -3.47
CA SER A 140 -5.52 -13.48 -4.04
C SER A 140 -4.70 -14.46 -3.19
N LEU A 141 -3.55 -14.02 -2.68
CA LEU A 141 -2.70 -14.79 -1.77
C LEU A 141 -3.44 -15.13 -0.47
N PHE A 142 -4.01 -14.13 0.20
CA PHE A 142 -4.76 -14.35 1.45
C PHE A 142 -6.04 -15.14 1.23
N ALA A 143 -6.77 -14.90 0.15
CA ALA A 143 -7.98 -15.66 -0.15
C ALA A 143 -7.69 -17.13 -0.52
N ALA A 144 -6.53 -17.41 -1.10
CA ALA A 144 -6.07 -18.77 -1.36
C ALA A 144 -5.61 -19.45 -0.07
N ASP A 145 -4.80 -18.78 0.76
CA ASP A 145 -4.37 -19.28 2.08
C ASP A 145 -5.58 -19.62 2.98
N ALA A 146 -6.57 -18.73 3.04
CA ALA A 146 -7.79 -18.93 3.81
C ALA A 146 -8.63 -20.14 3.33
N ARG A 147 -8.49 -20.56 2.07
CA ARG A 147 -9.20 -21.73 1.50
C ARG A 147 -8.39 -23.02 1.58
N MET A 148 -7.10 -22.96 1.86
CA MET A 148 -6.29 -24.15 2.05
C MET A 148 -6.60 -24.72 3.44
N ASN A 149 -7.17 -25.93 3.47
CA ASN A 149 -7.56 -26.63 4.70
C ASN A 149 -6.34 -26.91 5.60
N HIS A 150 -6.12 -26.04 6.60
CA HIS A 150 -5.25 -26.22 7.77
C HIS A 150 -3.76 -26.50 7.53
N LYS A 151 -3.27 -26.53 6.29
CA LYS A 151 -1.83 -26.59 6.01
C LYS A 151 -1.26 -25.18 5.92
N PRO A 152 -0.31 -24.79 6.79
CA PRO A 152 0.34 -23.48 6.69
C PRO A 152 1.06 -23.37 5.35
N TRP A 153 0.74 -22.35 4.55
CA TRP A 153 1.39 -22.14 3.26
C TRP A 153 2.88 -21.79 3.48
N PRO A 154 3.82 -22.64 3.06
CA PRO A 154 5.24 -22.34 3.19
C PRO A 154 5.60 -21.06 2.42
N HIS A 155 6.30 -20.14 3.09
CA HIS A 155 6.78 -18.87 2.52
C HIS A 155 5.71 -17.83 2.11
N LEU A 156 4.46 -17.95 2.56
CA LEU A 156 3.43 -16.91 2.29
C LEU A 156 3.91 -15.51 2.68
N ASP A 157 4.60 -15.39 3.81
CA ASP A 157 5.12 -14.11 4.31
C ASP A 157 6.22 -13.51 3.43
N ASP A 158 7.02 -14.37 2.78
CA ASP A 158 8.03 -13.92 1.83
C ASP A 158 7.34 -13.37 0.57
N TRP A 159 6.29 -14.03 0.08
CA TRP A 159 5.47 -13.52 -1.03
C TRP A 159 4.79 -12.20 -0.70
N VAL A 160 4.14 -12.11 0.46
CA VAL A 160 3.50 -10.87 0.94
C VAL A 160 4.53 -9.73 1.00
N PHE A 161 5.71 -10.01 1.56
CA PHE A 161 6.80 -9.04 1.59
C PHE A 161 7.25 -8.61 0.20
N TYR A 162 7.46 -9.54 -0.75
CA TYR A 162 7.90 -9.18 -2.10
C TYR A 162 6.88 -8.32 -2.83
N VAL A 163 5.58 -8.62 -2.69
CA VAL A 163 4.51 -7.81 -3.29
C VAL A 163 4.51 -6.40 -2.69
N GLN A 164 4.55 -6.27 -1.36
CA GLN A 164 4.58 -4.98 -0.68
C GLN A 164 5.85 -4.18 -1.00
N ALA A 165 7.02 -4.83 -0.95
CA ALA A 165 8.31 -4.20 -1.25
C ALA A 165 8.35 -3.68 -2.69
N THR A 166 7.83 -4.44 -3.65
CA THR A 166 7.73 -4.00 -5.04
C THR A 166 6.81 -2.78 -5.17
N GLY A 167 5.64 -2.81 -4.51
CA GLY A 167 4.72 -1.67 -4.49
C GLY A 167 5.36 -0.39 -3.96
N HIS A 168 5.99 -0.46 -2.78
CA HIS A 168 6.68 0.69 -2.18
C HIS A 168 7.89 1.16 -2.97
N THR A 169 8.60 0.24 -3.64
CA THR A 169 9.73 0.60 -4.51
C THR A 169 9.26 1.40 -5.71
N VAL A 170 8.17 0.99 -6.37
CA VAL A 170 7.62 1.75 -7.50
C VAL A 170 7.07 3.10 -7.04
N GLU A 171 6.38 3.15 -5.90
CA GLU A 171 5.91 4.40 -5.30
C GLU A 171 7.08 5.38 -5.06
N PHE A 172 8.19 4.89 -4.51
CA PHE A 172 9.40 5.69 -4.33
C PHE A 172 9.99 6.19 -5.66
N ILE A 173 10.07 5.33 -6.68
CA ILE A 173 10.58 5.70 -8.01
C ILE A 173 9.68 6.77 -8.65
N CYS A 174 8.35 6.56 -8.65
CA CYS A 174 7.37 7.55 -9.12
C CYS A 174 7.48 8.87 -8.34
N GLY A 175 7.67 8.80 -7.02
CA GLY A 175 7.93 9.95 -6.16
C GLY A 175 9.16 10.74 -6.58
N CYS A 176 10.28 10.08 -6.88
CA CYS A 176 11.50 10.70 -7.38
C CYS A 176 11.29 11.36 -8.76
N VAL A 177 10.63 10.67 -9.70
CA VAL A 177 10.29 11.22 -11.03
C VAL A 177 9.43 12.48 -10.89
N MET A 178 8.42 12.44 -10.02
CA MET A 178 7.55 13.58 -9.73
C MET A 178 8.30 14.75 -9.09
N PHE A 179 9.26 14.47 -8.21
CA PHE A 179 10.07 15.50 -7.59
C PHE A 179 10.99 16.20 -8.60
N VAL A 180 11.68 15.43 -9.45
CA VAL A 180 12.54 15.99 -10.51
C VAL A 180 11.71 16.81 -11.50
N ASN A 181 10.55 16.29 -11.94
CA ASN A 181 9.63 17.03 -12.80
C ASN A 181 9.14 18.32 -12.13
N GLY A 182 8.80 18.27 -10.84
CA GLY A 182 8.37 19.43 -10.07
C GLY A 182 9.47 20.48 -9.86
N ALA A 183 10.71 20.05 -9.62
CA ALA A 183 11.87 20.91 -9.51
C ALA A 183 12.19 21.61 -10.84
N TYR A 184 12.10 20.87 -11.97
CA TYR A 184 12.25 21.44 -13.31
C TYR A 184 11.20 22.55 -13.55
N VAL A 185 9.94 22.26 -13.25
CA VAL A 185 8.82 23.21 -13.41
C VAL A 185 8.95 24.43 -12.47
N LEU A 186 9.55 24.27 -11.29
CA LEU A 186 9.83 25.38 -10.36
C LEU A 186 10.93 26.31 -10.88
N ILE A 187 12.01 25.75 -11.45
CA ILE A 187 13.19 26.52 -11.89
C ILE A 187 12.97 27.17 -13.26
N PHE A 188 12.39 26.44 -14.21
CA PHE A 188 12.38 26.83 -15.63
C PHE A 188 11.03 27.33 -16.16
N GLU A 189 9.90 26.95 -15.55
CA GLU A 189 8.57 27.36 -16.03
C GLU A 189 7.92 28.44 -15.17
N SER A 190 7.80 28.22 -13.86
CA SER A 190 7.20 29.19 -12.93
C SER A 190 7.63 28.97 -11.48
N GLY A 191 8.43 29.90 -10.96
CA GLY A 191 8.77 29.93 -9.54
C GLY A 191 7.60 30.47 -8.70
N SER A 192 7.01 29.66 -7.83
CA SER A 192 6.06 30.13 -6.82
C SER A 192 6.37 29.57 -5.44
N ALA A 193 6.21 30.40 -4.40
CA ALA A 193 6.46 29.98 -3.01
C ALA A 193 5.58 28.79 -2.61
N LEU A 194 4.32 28.78 -3.05
CA LEU A 194 3.40 27.65 -2.83
C LEU A 194 3.92 26.36 -3.48
N ARG A 195 4.46 26.42 -4.71
CA ARG A 195 5.03 25.26 -5.39
C ARG A 195 6.28 24.76 -4.68
N ALA A 196 7.16 25.66 -4.24
CA ALA A 196 8.34 25.30 -3.46
C ALA A 196 7.93 24.58 -2.16
N PHE A 197 6.93 25.10 -1.44
CA PHE A 197 6.39 24.45 -0.24
C PHE A 197 5.84 23.04 -0.53
N MET A 198 5.02 22.88 -1.58
CA MET A 198 4.48 21.58 -1.99
C MET A 198 5.59 20.58 -2.36
N MET A 199 6.65 21.04 -3.05
CA MET A 199 7.79 20.19 -3.40
C MET A 199 8.62 19.78 -2.17
N SER A 200 8.80 20.68 -1.20
CA SER A 200 9.43 20.34 0.07
C SER A 200 8.63 19.31 0.85
N MET A 201 7.30 19.47 0.91
CA MET A 201 6.41 18.48 1.53
C MET A 201 6.49 17.12 0.81
N HIS A 202 6.48 17.11 -0.53
CA HIS A 202 6.62 15.90 -1.33
C HIS A 202 7.96 15.19 -1.06
N ALA A 203 9.07 15.93 -1.03
CA ALA A 203 10.39 15.39 -0.70
C ALA A 203 10.43 14.76 0.70
N TYR A 204 9.77 15.37 1.67
CA TYR A 204 9.72 14.82 3.03
C TYR A 204 8.83 13.58 3.14
N VAL A 205 7.58 13.68 2.68
CA VAL A 205 6.55 12.64 2.88
C VAL A 205 6.76 11.44 1.95
N ASN A 206 6.97 11.70 0.66
CA ASN A 206 6.98 10.63 -0.35
C ASN A 206 8.38 10.06 -0.62
N ILE A 207 9.45 10.83 -0.37
CA ILE A 207 10.82 10.39 -0.66
C ILE A 207 11.56 10.05 0.64
N TYR A 208 11.79 11.03 1.52
CA TYR A 208 12.62 10.83 2.70
C TYR A 208 12.04 9.79 3.66
N LYS A 209 10.75 9.92 4.02
CA LYS A 209 10.09 8.97 4.91
C LYS A 209 10.04 7.56 4.30
N SER A 210 9.66 7.45 3.02
CA SER A 210 9.62 6.18 2.28
C SER A 210 10.99 5.50 2.24
N ALA A 211 12.06 6.24 1.91
CA ALA A 211 13.42 5.72 1.90
C ALA A 211 13.87 5.24 3.29
N ARG A 212 13.60 6.03 4.35
CA ARG A 212 13.95 5.68 5.73
C ARG A 212 13.24 4.41 6.18
N GLU A 213 11.95 4.28 5.89
CA GLU A 213 11.15 3.09 6.24
C GLU A 213 11.60 1.85 5.45
N GLY A 214 11.88 2.00 4.15
CA GLY A 214 12.45 0.94 3.32
C GLY A 214 13.80 0.44 3.83
N LEU A 215 14.72 1.36 4.14
CA LEU A 215 16.04 1.02 4.69
C LEU A 215 15.93 0.35 6.07
N LYS A 216 15.06 0.86 6.96
CA LYS A 216 14.82 0.25 8.27
C LYS A 216 14.31 -1.18 8.13
N THR A 217 13.38 -1.42 7.21
CA THR A 217 12.81 -2.75 6.96
C THR A 217 13.87 -3.72 6.42
N LEU A 218 14.71 -3.28 5.49
CA LEU A 218 15.81 -4.09 4.95
C LEU A 218 16.87 -4.41 6.01
N TYR A 219 17.23 -3.43 6.84
CA TYR A 219 18.16 -3.61 7.95
C TYR A 219 17.62 -4.64 8.95
N ASN A 220 16.38 -4.46 9.43
CA ASN A 220 15.75 -5.39 10.37
C ASN A 220 15.65 -6.81 9.78
N ARG A 221 15.33 -6.94 8.49
CA ARG A 221 15.28 -8.24 7.81
C ARG A 221 16.63 -8.94 7.80
N LYS A 222 17.71 -8.21 7.48
CA LYS A 222 19.08 -8.77 7.49
C LYS A 222 19.52 -9.15 8.89
N THR A 223 19.30 -8.30 9.89
CA THR A 223 19.76 -8.55 11.26
C THR A 223 19.01 -9.71 11.91
N VAL A 224 17.69 -9.77 11.80
CA VAL A 224 16.89 -10.86 12.38
C VAL A 224 17.17 -12.20 11.69
N ASN A 225 17.30 -12.23 10.36
CA ASN A 225 17.65 -13.47 9.66
C ASN A 225 19.05 -13.96 10.07
N ALA A 226 20.02 -13.06 10.23
CA ALA A 226 21.35 -13.41 10.70
C ALA A 226 21.35 -13.89 12.17
N ARG A 227 20.48 -13.33 13.03
CA ARG A 227 20.31 -13.80 14.42
C ARG A 227 19.69 -15.20 14.47
N ILE A 228 18.62 -15.43 13.70
CA ILE A 228 17.95 -16.73 13.65
C ILE A 228 18.85 -17.81 13.06
N ALA A 229 19.67 -17.48 12.07
CA ALA A 229 20.62 -18.43 11.48
C ALA A 229 21.70 -18.91 12.49
N LYS A 230 21.93 -18.17 13.57
CA LYS A 230 22.87 -18.53 14.64
C LYS A 230 22.23 -19.33 15.77
N LEU A 231 20.90 -19.44 15.81
CA LEU A 231 20.20 -20.20 16.85
C LEU A 231 20.39 -21.70 16.66
N ALA A 232 20.43 -22.42 17.77
CA ALA A 232 20.60 -23.87 17.76
C ALA A 232 19.38 -24.57 17.12
N LEU A 233 19.68 -25.66 16.42
CA LEU A 233 18.68 -26.64 15.99
C LEU A 233 18.40 -27.58 17.18
N PRO A 234 17.14 -27.93 17.45
CA PRO A 234 16.83 -28.91 18.48
C PRO A 234 17.30 -30.30 18.08
N ASP A 235 17.91 -31.02 19.03
CA ASP A 235 18.24 -32.44 18.89
C ASP A 235 16.94 -33.28 18.86
N GLU A 236 17.01 -34.49 18.27
CA GLU A 236 15.84 -35.38 18.15
C GLU A 236 15.20 -35.71 19.51
N GLU A 237 16.01 -35.85 20.57
CA GLU A 237 15.53 -36.08 21.94
C GLU A 237 14.76 -34.89 22.52
N CYS A 238 15.20 -33.66 22.20
CA CYS A 238 14.51 -32.44 22.63
C CYS A 238 13.12 -32.34 21.98
N LEU A 239 13.01 -32.69 20.69
CA LEU A 239 11.74 -32.73 19.96
C LEU A 239 10.80 -33.81 20.49
N LEU A 240 11.32 -34.97 20.89
CA LEU A 240 10.53 -36.04 21.51
C LEU A 240 9.97 -35.60 22.88
N ASN A 241 10.80 -34.95 23.70
CA ASN A 241 10.38 -34.45 25.01
C ASN A 241 9.34 -33.31 24.94
N HIS A 242 9.30 -32.56 23.83
CA HIS A 242 8.32 -31.50 23.57
C HIS A 242 7.31 -31.89 22.48
N GLY A 243 7.10 -33.20 22.25
CA GLY A 243 6.27 -33.70 21.15
C GLY A 243 4.79 -33.30 21.24
N ASP A 244 4.28 -33.11 22.46
CA ASP A 244 2.91 -32.67 22.74
C ASP A 244 2.77 -31.14 22.83
N ASP A 245 3.89 -30.41 22.81
CA ASP A 245 3.88 -28.95 22.90
C ASP A 245 3.59 -28.29 21.54
N VAL A 246 3.08 -27.07 21.62
CA VAL A 246 2.77 -26.24 20.46
C VAL A 246 3.56 -24.94 20.50
N CYS A 247 3.87 -24.40 19.33
CA CYS A 247 4.49 -23.09 19.22
C CYS A 247 3.57 -22.02 19.82
N SER A 248 4.00 -21.32 20.87
CA SER A 248 3.17 -20.34 21.60
C SER A 248 2.77 -19.10 20.79
N ILE A 249 3.38 -18.92 19.59
CA ILE A 249 3.04 -17.82 18.66
C ILE A 249 1.86 -18.20 17.75
N CYS A 250 1.85 -19.42 17.19
CA CYS A 250 0.83 -19.83 16.20
C CYS A 250 -0.09 -20.96 16.66
N TYR A 251 0.16 -21.54 17.83
CA TYR A 251 -0.56 -22.66 18.43
C TYR A 251 -0.62 -23.91 17.53
N GLN A 252 0.42 -24.13 16.72
CA GLN A 252 0.58 -25.33 15.87
C GLN A 252 1.76 -26.18 16.34
N SER A 253 1.70 -27.48 16.05
CA SER A 253 2.76 -28.45 16.35
C SER A 253 4.08 -28.09 15.64
N PHE A 254 5.18 -28.51 16.25
CA PHE A 254 6.54 -28.21 15.80
C PHE A 254 6.92 -28.92 14.48
N THR A 255 7.55 -28.18 13.57
CA THR A 255 8.04 -28.70 12.26
C THR A 255 9.43 -28.16 11.92
N ASP A 256 9.58 -26.86 11.66
CA ASP A 256 10.87 -26.17 11.49
C ASP A 256 11.12 -25.26 12.70
N VAL A 257 11.89 -25.75 13.67
CA VAL A 257 12.04 -25.15 15.01
C VAL A 257 13.43 -24.58 15.23
N ARG A 258 13.51 -23.53 16.06
CA ARG A 258 14.76 -23.01 16.62
C ARG A 258 14.66 -22.91 18.12
N ILE A 259 15.77 -23.22 18.80
CA ILE A 259 15.92 -23.01 20.23
C ILE A 259 16.55 -21.63 20.44
N THR A 260 15.89 -20.79 21.24
CA THR A 260 16.42 -19.49 21.64
C THR A 260 17.49 -19.64 22.72
N ASN A 261 18.33 -18.63 22.95
CA ASN A 261 19.36 -18.66 24.02
C ASN A 261 18.79 -18.75 25.45
N CYS A 262 17.45 -18.70 25.60
CA CYS A 262 16.72 -18.88 26.86
C CYS A 262 15.95 -20.20 26.87
N ASP A 263 16.34 -21.14 26.01
CA ASP A 263 15.82 -22.51 25.90
C ASP A 263 14.33 -22.61 25.52
N HIS A 264 13.75 -21.55 24.99
CA HIS A 264 12.38 -21.55 24.45
C HIS A 264 12.34 -21.95 22.97
N LEU A 265 11.38 -22.79 22.61
CA LEU A 265 11.18 -23.35 21.26
C LEU A 265 10.10 -22.59 20.47
N PHE A 266 10.42 -22.24 19.23
CA PHE A 266 9.49 -21.59 18.30
C PHE A 266 9.72 -22.07 16.88
N HIS A 267 8.70 -21.98 16.01
CA HIS A 267 8.96 -22.12 14.57
C HIS A 267 9.90 -21.02 14.10
N SER A 268 10.85 -21.35 13.21
CA SER A 268 11.79 -20.41 12.60
C SER A 268 11.08 -19.19 12.00
N THR A 269 9.93 -19.40 11.35
CA THR A 269 9.12 -18.36 10.73
C THR A 269 8.37 -17.51 11.74
N CYS A 270 7.80 -18.12 12.78
CA CYS A 270 7.09 -17.42 13.85
C CYS A 270 8.04 -16.52 14.64
N LEU A 271 9.21 -17.05 15.03
CA LEU A 271 10.23 -16.29 15.74
C LEU A 271 10.77 -15.14 14.88
N ARG A 272 10.97 -15.36 13.57
CA ARG A 272 11.36 -14.30 12.62
C ARG A 272 10.38 -13.14 12.60
N LYS A 273 9.07 -13.42 12.51
CA LYS A 273 8.03 -12.38 12.53
C LYS A 273 8.04 -11.59 13.83
N TRP A 274 8.15 -12.29 14.95
CA TRP A 274 8.19 -11.66 16.26
C TRP A 274 9.39 -10.72 16.38
N LEU A 275 10.58 -11.21 16.02
CA LEU A 275 11.83 -10.45 16.09
C LEU A 275 11.89 -9.24 15.14
N TYR A 276 11.02 -9.16 14.13
CA TYR A 276 10.86 -7.93 13.34
C TYR A 276 10.16 -6.81 14.10
N ILE A 277 9.35 -7.14 15.12
CA ILE A 277 8.54 -6.20 15.90
C ILE A 277 9.20 -5.93 17.25
N GLN A 278 9.67 -6.97 17.94
CA GLN A 278 10.24 -6.92 19.28
C GLN A 278 11.57 -7.65 19.32
N ASP A 279 12.60 -7.04 19.91
CA ASP A 279 13.95 -7.65 20.00
C ASP A 279 14.09 -8.69 21.14
N THR A 280 13.01 -9.01 21.87
CA THR A 280 13.02 -9.91 23.05
C THR A 280 12.27 -11.21 22.80
N CYS A 281 12.55 -12.23 23.62
CA CYS A 281 11.85 -13.51 23.55
C CYS A 281 10.38 -13.35 23.98
N PRO A 282 9.40 -13.91 23.22
CA PRO A 282 7.97 -13.81 23.56
C PRO A 282 7.60 -14.29 24.97
N MET A 283 8.40 -15.18 25.55
CA MET A 283 8.11 -15.82 26.84
C MET A 283 8.97 -15.32 28.01
N CYS A 284 10.06 -14.59 27.77
CA CYS A 284 10.94 -14.12 28.85
C CYS A 284 10.65 -12.70 29.34
N HIS A 285 10.05 -11.85 28.49
CA HIS A 285 9.90 -10.40 28.66
C HIS A 285 11.17 -9.68 29.16
#